data_AF-C8NFC4-F1
#
_entry.id   AF-C8NFC4-F1
#
_cell.length_a   1.000
_cell.length_b   1.000
_cell.length_c   1.000
_cell.angle_alpha   90.00
_cell.angle_beta   90.00
_cell.angle_gamma   90.00
#
_symmetry.space_group_name_H-M   'P 1'
#
loop_
_entity.id
_entity.type
_entity.pdbx_description
1 polymer ?
#
loop_
_entity_poly.entity_id
_entity_poly.type
_entity_poly.pdbx_seq_one_letter_code
_entity_poly.pdbx_strand_id
1 'polypeptide(L)'
;MFRHYKKLFLAFVALFSVFVLASCSQDQSNSQSAAQTEAPKVETIDGDWELVDAVDALSYSIGAYTLKAINFARLLDSVKDFKMDMKIENNTATIKYDYNIDNFIKAFYTFSKKAEGKTEEEYKKLLYDSHEEFAGEFKKYKVSMNKETGVYSYEATGSIDQDAKTMTFDEGITVTNSFFFSFGENRVSPNTYHYELKDDMLYITIDGKGPKDNLPVHYELHFKRKGSTTQKDPVPIEGKWQAIDFRPALQRSLAYKDFKNDDSAIKLIYPEALKDLKPTLNITGTSVEFDYTVSLTEGFGMFYDYLKQKDAAKVTQTKDEYIKNQFIRLSTTLQGAAKDYPNTTYEFDKDNNTIHSVLKNGKLDTANQTIVFPEAINIVQLAIMSIGPVNKETTYKYSIDGDILTLTIEQRDGKNNLNSVISAKFKKVSDATSN
;
A
#
# COMPACT_ATOMS: atom_id res chain seq x y z
N MET A 1 16.16 38.40 45.49
CA MET A 1 15.29 38.77 46.63
C MET A 1 13.91 38.16 46.36
N PHE A 2 13.52 37.11 47.13
CA PHE A 2 12.19 36.46 47.24
C PHE A 2 11.38 36.16 45.96
N ARG A 3 10.98 34.91 45.64
CA ARG A 3 9.98 34.01 46.30
C ARG A 3 10.10 32.61 45.67
N HIS A 4 10.39 31.51 46.37
CA HIS A 4 9.49 30.60 47.11
C HIS A 4 8.21 30.13 46.38
N TYR A 5 8.18 28.86 45.94
CA TYR A 5 7.28 27.74 46.34
C TYR A 5 7.52 26.55 45.37
N LYS A 6 8.23 25.46 45.71
CA LYS A 6 7.90 24.24 46.51
C LYS A 6 7.07 23.16 45.77
N LYS A 7 7.56 21.91 45.90
CA LYS A 7 6.98 20.56 45.66
C LYS A 7 7.32 19.96 44.28
N LEU A 8 7.89 18.76 44.13
CA LEU A 8 8.27 17.69 45.05
C LEU A 8 9.34 16.85 44.31
N PHE A 9 10.56 16.80 44.83
CA PHE A 9 11.67 16.02 44.29
C PHE A 9 12.31 15.36 45.51
N LEU A 10 12.10 14.05 45.73
CA LEU A 10 12.91 13.14 46.55
C LEU A 10 12.15 11.84 46.87
N ALA A 11 12.92 10.76 46.89
CA ALA A 11 12.60 9.36 47.22
C ALA A 11 12.09 8.56 46.00
N PHE A 12 12.79 7.57 45.44
CA PHE A 12 13.53 6.49 46.09
C PHE A 12 14.61 5.93 45.13
N VAL A 13 15.87 6.02 45.53
CA VAL A 13 16.94 5.10 45.11
C VAL A 13 17.20 4.19 46.32
N ALA A 14 17.45 2.91 46.03
CA ALA A 14 17.78 1.81 46.95
C ALA A 14 16.58 1.06 47.56
N LEU A 15 16.35 -0.19 47.14
CA LEU A 15 17.03 -1.33 47.76
C LEU A 15 16.75 -2.63 46.99
N PHE A 16 17.82 -3.37 46.72
CA PHE A 16 17.86 -4.80 46.45
C PHE A 16 17.12 -5.60 47.54
N SER A 17 16.31 -6.58 47.18
CA SER A 17 16.00 -7.76 48.00
C SER A 17 15.40 -8.87 47.15
N VAL A 18 16.21 -9.92 46.95
CA VAL A 18 15.83 -11.23 46.42
C VAL A 18 14.85 -11.89 47.39
N PHE A 19 13.71 -12.38 46.90
CA PHE A 19 12.90 -13.37 47.62
C PHE A 19 12.89 -14.69 46.85
N VAL A 20 13.70 -15.62 47.35
CA VAL A 20 13.51 -17.06 47.17
C VAL A 20 12.49 -17.49 48.21
N LEU A 21 11.38 -18.09 47.77
CA LEU A 21 10.56 -18.93 48.63
C LEU A 21 10.37 -20.29 47.95
N ALA A 22 11.17 -21.24 48.41
CA ALA A 22 10.80 -22.64 48.43
C ALA A 22 9.94 -22.89 49.67
N SER A 23 8.79 -23.53 49.52
CA SER A 23 8.15 -24.27 50.61
C SER A 23 7.50 -25.55 50.05
N CYS A 24 7.96 -26.69 50.55
CA CYS A 24 7.37 -28.00 50.31
C CYS A 24 6.19 -28.29 51.28
N SER A 25 5.21 -29.04 50.75
CA SER A 25 4.27 -30.01 51.37
C SER A 25 3.26 -29.46 52.41
N GLN A 26 1.95 -29.75 52.37
CA GLN A 26 1.31 -31.08 52.36
C GLN A 26 -0.20 -31.02 52.00
N ASP A 27 -0.79 -32.19 51.74
CA ASP A 27 -2.04 -32.50 51.01
C ASP A 27 -3.37 -31.91 51.51
N GLN A 28 -4.25 -31.54 50.56
CA GLN A 28 -5.65 -32.00 50.52
C GLN A 28 -6.34 -31.69 49.18
N SER A 29 -6.96 -32.72 48.60
CA SER A 29 -7.70 -32.70 47.34
C SER A 29 -9.00 -31.90 47.42
N ASN A 30 -9.21 -30.98 46.47
CA ASN A 30 -10.52 -30.74 45.89
C ASN A 30 -10.38 -30.06 44.52
N SER A 31 -10.97 -30.71 43.51
CA SER A 31 -10.97 -30.30 42.11
C SER A 31 -11.77 -29.02 41.89
N GLN A 32 -11.10 -27.94 41.54
CA GLN A 32 -11.66 -26.83 40.79
C GLN A 32 -10.70 -26.49 39.65
N SER A 33 -11.17 -26.68 38.42
CA SER A 33 -10.49 -26.29 37.20
C SER A 33 -10.30 -24.76 37.20
N ALA A 34 -9.14 -24.30 37.64
CA ALA A 34 -8.70 -22.94 37.40
C ALA A 34 -8.45 -22.80 35.90
N ALA A 35 -9.17 -21.89 35.26
CA ALA A 35 -8.90 -21.46 33.90
C ALA A 35 -7.43 -21.03 33.82
N GLN A 36 -6.64 -21.79 33.07
CA GLN A 36 -5.27 -21.47 32.77
C GLN A 36 -5.32 -20.23 31.88
N THR A 37 -5.05 -19.06 32.46
CA THR A 37 -4.83 -17.84 31.68
C THR A 37 -3.61 -18.11 30.82
N GLU A 38 -3.82 -18.41 29.53
CA GLU A 38 -2.74 -18.51 28.56
C GLU A 38 -1.95 -17.20 28.63
N ALA A 39 -0.65 -17.31 28.90
CA ALA A 39 0.25 -16.20 28.71
C ALA A 39 0.07 -15.68 27.26
N PRO A 40 0.05 -14.35 27.03
CA PRO A 40 -0.10 -13.82 25.68
C PRO A 40 0.96 -14.46 24.79
N LYS A 41 0.51 -15.21 23.78
CA LYS A 41 1.38 -15.81 22.77
C LYS A 41 2.16 -14.66 22.16
N VAL A 42 3.48 -14.63 22.37
CA VAL A 42 4.35 -13.78 21.56
C VAL A 42 4.22 -14.33 20.15
N GLU A 43 3.50 -13.63 19.29
CA GLU A 43 3.41 -14.01 17.88
C GLU A 43 4.79 -13.78 17.24
N THR A 44 5.59 -14.84 17.18
CA THR A 44 6.84 -14.87 16.41
C THR A 44 6.50 -14.73 14.92
N ILE A 45 7.37 -14.08 14.15
CA ILE A 45 7.26 -14.02 12.68
C ILE A 45 7.78 -15.29 12.00
N ASP A 46 8.36 -16.25 12.74
CA ASP A 46 8.80 -17.53 12.19
C ASP A 46 7.64 -18.28 11.51
N GLY A 47 7.94 -18.90 10.38
CA GLY A 47 6.99 -19.71 9.62
C GLY A 47 7.15 -19.58 8.11
N ASP A 48 6.26 -20.27 7.40
CA ASP A 48 6.12 -20.16 5.95
C ASP A 48 5.05 -19.14 5.61
N TRP A 49 5.35 -18.30 4.63
CA TRP A 49 4.55 -17.16 4.21
C TRP A 49 4.42 -17.11 2.69
N GLU A 50 3.31 -16.57 2.20
CA GLU A 50 3.05 -16.32 0.79
C GLU A 50 2.67 -14.86 0.58
N LEU A 51 3.19 -14.26 -0.48
CA LEU A 51 2.85 -12.90 -0.90
C LEU A 51 1.37 -12.87 -1.27
N VAL A 52 0.65 -11.96 -0.62
CA VAL A 52 -0.70 -11.57 -0.98
C VAL A 52 -0.66 -10.19 -1.63
N ASP A 53 -1.73 -9.82 -2.33
CA ASP A 53 -1.87 -8.50 -2.95
C ASP A 53 -0.71 -8.13 -3.89
N ALA A 54 -0.23 -9.09 -4.68
CA ALA A 54 0.88 -8.89 -5.62
C ALA A 54 0.68 -7.68 -6.55
N VAL A 55 -0.57 -7.39 -6.92
CA VAL A 55 -0.93 -6.20 -7.71
C VAL A 55 -0.67 -4.90 -6.94
N ASP A 56 -0.92 -4.85 -5.64
CA ASP A 56 -0.60 -3.69 -4.78
C ASP A 56 0.92 -3.52 -4.69
N ALA A 57 1.64 -4.59 -4.33
CA ALA A 57 3.10 -4.63 -4.26
C ALA A 57 3.78 -4.13 -5.56
N LEU A 58 3.36 -4.67 -6.71
CA LEU A 58 3.95 -4.31 -8.00
C LEU A 58 3.47 -2.93 -8.48
N SER A 59 2.32 -2.43 -8.03
CA SER A 59 1.91 -1.04 -8.28
C SER A 59 2.90 -0.05 -7.65
N TYR A 60 3.39 -0.32 -6.44
CA TYR A 60 4.42 0.50 -5.80
C TYR A 60 5.69 0.57 -6.65
N SER A 61 6.17 -0.59 -7.11
CA SER A 61 7.40 -0.70 -7.89
C SER A 61 7.30 -0.03 -9.26
N ILE A 62 6.24 -0.30 -10.03
CA ILE A 62 6.02 0.33 -11.33
C ILE A 62 5.78 1.84 -11.16
N GLY A 63 5.04 2.23 -10.12
CA GLY A 63 4.65 3.61 -9.84
C GLY A 63 5.84 4.52 -9.49
N ALA A 64 6.95 3.95 -9.01
CA ALA A 64 8.22 4.66 -8.81
C ALA A 64 8.84 5.17 -10.12
N TYR A 65 8.42 4.64 -11.28
CA TYR A 65 8.90 5.06 -12.59
C TYR A 65 7.95 6.01 -13.29
N THR A 66 8.55 6.89 -14.11
CA THR A 66 7.81 7.74 -15.03
C THR A 66 7.22 6.92 -16.18
N LEU A 67 5.98 6.46 -16.00
CA LEU A 67 5.25 5.67 -16.98
C LEU A 67 3.91 6.30 -17.35
N LYS A 68 3.60 6.26 -18.65
CA LYS A 68 2.26 6.56 -19.17
C LYS A 68 1.25 5.62 -18.55
N ALA A 69 0.05 6.13 -18.25
CA ALA A 69 -1.05 5.35 -17.70
C ALA A 69 -1.34 4.05 -18.48
N ILE A 70 -1.29 4.11 -19.82
CA ILE A 70 -1.52 2.95 -20.69
C ILE A 70 -0.45 1.86 -20.50
N ASN A 71 0.82 2.25 -20.33
CA ASN A 71 1.92 1.32 -20.13
C ASN A 71 1.86 0.72 -18.72
N PHE A 72 1.55 1.55 -17.72
CA PHE A 72 1.32 1.11 -16.35
C PHE A 72 0.23 0.02 -16.31
N ALA A 73 -0.93 0.27 -16.93
CA ALA A 73 -2.03 -0.69 -16.96
C ALA A 73 -1.67 -2.01 -17.65
N ARG A 74 -0.97 -1.94 -18.81
CA ARG A 74 -0.53 -3.13 -19.54
C ARG A 74 0.43 -3.99 -18.73
N LEU A 75 1.39 -3.36 -18.03
CA LEU A 75 2.35 -4.08 -17.20
C LEU A 75 1.67 -4.71 -15.98
N LEU A 76 0.76 -3.98 -15.33
CA LEU A 76 0.10 -4.48 -14.12
C LEU A 76 -0.76 -5.73 -14.38
N ASP A 77 -1.52 -5.76 -15.48
CA ASP A 77 -2.31 -6.96 -15.85
C ASP A 77 -1.41 -8.16 -16.17
N SER A 78 -0.21 -7.94 -16.71
CA SER A 78 0.73 -9.02 -17.05
C SER A 78 1.35 -9.73 -15.84
N VAL A 79 1.28 -9.11 -14.65
CA VAL A 79 1.91 -9.61 -13.42
C VAL A 79 0.91 -10.01 -12.33
N LYS A 80 -0.40 -9.99 -12.61
CA LYS A 80 -1.44 -10.30 -11.61
C LYS A 80 -1.34 -11.71 -11.01
N ASP A 81 -0.78 -12.65 -11.76
CA ASP A 81 -0.62 -14.05 -11.33
C ASP A 81 0.74 -14.29 -10.65
N PHE A 82 1.51 -13.23 -10.40
CA PHE A 82 2.80 -13.33 -9.71
C PHE A 82 2.63 -13.88 -8.29
N LYS A 83 3.50 -14.80 -7.92
CA LYS A 83 3.54 -15.42 -6.60
C LYS A 83 4.97 -15.39 -6.07
N MET A 84 5.09 -15.16 -4.77
CA MET A 84 6.35 -15.15 -4.07
C MET A 84 6.13 -15.77 -2.69
N ASP A 85 7.09 -16.56 -2.25
CA ASP A 85 7.09 -17.19 -0.95
C ASP A 85 8.17 -16.57 -0.07
N MET A 86 7.93 -16.56 1.24
CA MET A 86 8.93 -16.24 2.23
C MET A 86 8.95 -17.32 3.31
N LYS A 87 10.13 -17.75 3.72
CA LYS A 87 10.34 -18.59 4.90
C LYS A 87 11.15 -17.81 5.93
N ILE A 88 10.64 -17.76 7.16
CA ILE A 88 11.35 -17.15 8.29
C ILE A 88 11.69 -18.24 9.30
N GLU A 89 12.97 -18.41 9.56
CA GLU A 89 13.47 -19.29 10.62
C GLU A 89 14.83 -18.80 11.13
N ASN A 90 15.07 -18.90 12.44
CA ASN A 90 16.38 -18.61 13.04
C ASN A 90 16.94 -17.23 12.64
N ASN A 91 16.12 -16.17 12.76
CA ASN A 91 16.48 -14.80 12.38
C ASN A 91 16.94 -14.64 10.93
N THR A 92 16.46 -15.51 10.05
CA THR A 92 16.76 -15.51 8.63
C THR A 92 15.45 -15.46 7.85
N ALA A 93 15.37 -14.60 6.84
CA ALA A 93 14.27 -14.55 5.90
C ALA A 93 14.76 -15.03 4.53
N THR A 94 14.15 -16.08 3.98
CA THR A 94 14.41 -16.57 2.63
C THR A 94 13.22 -16.28 1.73
N ILE A 95 13.41 -15.46 0.70
CA ILE A 95 12.41 -15.16 -0.32
C ILE A 95 12.66 -16.05 -1.54
N LYS A 96 11.60 -16.61 -2.12
CA LYS A 96 11.68 -17.40 -3.35
C LYS A 96 10.52 -17.15 -4.30
N TYR A 97 10.81 -17.12 -5.60
CA TYR A 97 9.78 -17.26 -6.64
C TYR A 97 10.33 -17.89 -7.92
N ASP A 98 9.41 -18.47 -8.68
CA ASP A 98 9.59 -18.86 -10.08
C ASP A 98 8.51 -18.16 -10.89
N TYR A 99 8.89 -17.30 -11.84
CA TYR A 99 7.93 -16.50 -12.60
C TYR A 99 8.18 -16.61 -14.10
N ASN A 100 7.16 -17.06 -14.83
CA ASN A 100 7.20 -17.04 -16.29
C ASN A 100 6.98 -15.62 -16.80
N ILE A 101 8.01 -15.05 -17.44
CA ILE A 101 8.02 -13.64 -17.85
C ILE A 101 7.42 -13.40 -19.25
N ASP A 102 6.88 -14.41 -19.92
CA ASP A 102 6.40 -14.27 -21.31
C ASP A 102 5.24 -13.27 -21.42
N ASN A 103 4.29 -13.33 -20.49
CA ASN A 103 3.17 -12.38 -20.47
C ASN A 103 3.67 -10.94 -20.25
N PHE A 104 4.66 -10.76 -19.37
CA PHE A 104 5.30 -9.47 -19.15
C PHE A 104 6.03 -8.98 -20.41
N ILE A 105 6.84 -9.83 -21.05
CA ILE A 105 7.56 -9.51 -22.29
C ILE A 105 6.58 -9.10 -23.38
N LYS A 106 5.49 -9.84 -23.55
CA LYS A 106 4.45 -9.54 -24.52
C LYS A 106 3.79 -8.20 -24.26
N ALA A 107 3.46 -7.89 -23.00
CA ALA A 107 2.93 -6.58 -22.64
C ALA A 107 3.95 -5.46 -22.92
N PHE A 108 5.21 -5.67 -22.55
CA PHE A 108 6.30 -4.71 -22.70
C PHE A 108 6.66 -4.44 -24.18
N TYR A 109 6.58 -5.47 -25.03
CA TYR A 109 6.79 -5.38 -26.49
C TYR A 109 5.91 -4.31 -27.13
N THR A 110 4.66 -4.16 -26.66
CA THR A 110 3.67 -3.24 -27.28
C THR A 110 3.99 -1.75 -27.17
N PHE A 111 4.99 -1.36 -26.38
CA PHE A 111 5.37 0.05 -26.19
C PHE A 111 6.87 0.28 -25.99
N SER A 112 7.68 -0.78 -25.96
CA SER A 112 9.12 -0.65 -25.79
C SER A 112 9.79 -0.16 -27.05
N LYS A 113 10.61 0.91 -26.94
CA LYS A 113 11.45 1.37 -28.05
C LYS A 113 12.44 0.30 -28.52
N LYS A 114 12.87 -0.61 -27.63
CA LYS A 114 13.76 -1.73 -27.99
C LYS A 114 13.09 -2.76 -28.91
N ALA A 115 11.76 -2.75 -29.01
CA ALA A 115 11.00 -3.62 -29.90
C ALA A 115 10.88 -3.06 -31.33
N GLU A 116 11.22 -1.80 -31.57
CA GLU A 116 11.08 -1.18 -32.89
C GLU A 116 11.89 -1.94 -33.95
N GLY A 117 11.22 -2.36 -35.03
CA GLY A 117 11.84 -3.11 -36.12
C GLY A 117 12.15 -4.58 -35.80
N LYS A 118 11.65 -5.13 -34.68
CA LYS A 118 11.80 -6.54 -34.30
C LYS A 118 10.46 -7.27 -34.30
N THR A 119 10.50 -8.57 -34.54
CA THR A 119 9.38 -9.46 -34.26
C THR A 119 9.24 -9.69 -32.74
N GLU A 120 8.07 -10.17 -32.30
CA GLU A 120 7.84 -10.53 -30.89
C GLU A 120 8.85 -11.58 -30.41
N GLU A 121 9.20 -12.55 -31.25
CA GLU A 121 10.19 -13.60 -30.94
C GLU A 121 11.63 -13.07 -30.83
N GLU A 122 12.04 -12.16 -31.72
CA GLU A 122 13.36 -11.51 -31.61
C GLU A 122 13.45 -10.65 -30.35
N TYR A 123 12.37 -9.93 -30.02
CA TYR A 123 12.30 -9.15 -28.81
C TYR A 123 12.31 -10.04 -27.55
N LYS A 124 11.58 -11.15 -27.58
CA LYS A 124 11.55 -12.14 -26.49
C LYS A 124 12.95 -12.67 -26.18
N LYS A 125 13.72 -13.06 -27.21
CA LYS A 125 15.12 -13.49 -27.05
C LYS A 125 15.99 -12.39 -26.43
N LEU A 126 15.87 -11.16 -26.93
CA LEU A 126 16.58 -10.01 -26.37
C LEU A 126 16.26 -9.80 -24.88
N LEU A 127 14.99 -9.99 -24.48
CA LEU A 127 14.57 -9.83 -23.10
C LEU A 127 15.06 -10.98 -22.22
N TYR A 128 15.07 -12.21 -22.72
CA TYR A 128 15.68 -13.35 -22.03
C TYR A 128 17.17 -13.14 -21.78
N ASP A 129 17.91 -12.68 -22.79
CA ASP A 129 19.34 -12.36 -22.64
C ASP A 129 19.55 -11.26 -21.60
N SER A 130 18.74 -10.19 -21.65
CA SER A 130 18.80 -9.11 -20.65
C SER A 130 18.44 -9.54 -19.23
N HIS A 131 17.59 -10.56 -19.06
CA HIS A 131 17.26 -11.12 -17.75
C HIS A 131 18.36 -12.06 -17.24
N GLU A 132 18.96 -12.85 -18.13
CA GLU A 132 20.13 -13.69 -17.80
C GLU A 132 21.32 -12.84 -17.37
N GLU A 133 21.64 -11.77 -18.12
CA GLU A 133 22.69 -10.81 -17.75
C GLU A 133 22.43 -10.21 -16.36
N PHE A 134 21.20 -9.76 -16.10
CA PHE A 134 20.80 -9.21 -14.81
C PHE A 134 20.88 -10.25 -13.68
N ALA A 135 20.48 -11.49 -13.92
CA ALA A 135 20.63 -12.58 -12.95
C ALA A 135 22.12 -12.80 -12.57
N GLY A 136 23.04 -12.61 -13.53
CA GLY A 136 24.47 -12.68 -13.30
C GLY A 136 25.06 -11.53 -12.45
N GLU A 137 24.28 -10.48 -12.16
CA GLU A 137 24.73 -9.40 -11.26
C GLU A 137 24.70 -9.82 -9.78
N PHE A 138 23.86 -10.81 -9.43
CA PHE A 138 23.74 -11.33 -8.07
C PHE A 138 24.90 -12.27 -7.73
N LYS A 139 25.58 -12.01 -6.61
CA LYS A 139 26.73 -12.78 -6.14
C LYS A 139 26.40 -13.64 -4.93
N LYS A 140 25.37 -13.26 -4.17
CA LYS A 140 24.98 -13.94 -2.93
C LYS A 140 23.70 -14.75 -3.11
N TYR A 141 22.88 -14.41 -4.08
CA TYR A 141 21.58 -15.04 -4.31
C TYR A 141 21.61 -16.05 -5.46
N LYS A 142 20.68 -17.00 -5.43
CA LYS A 142 20.50 -17.94 -6.54
C LYS A 142 19.46 -17.34 -7.48
N VAL A 143 19.93 -16.79 -8.59
CA VAL A 143 19.08 -16.12 -9.57
C VAL A 143 19.41 -16.66 -10.95
N SER A 144 18.41 -16.99 -11.75
CA SER A 144 18.62 -17.54 -13.09
C SER A 144 17.46 -17.27 -14.04
N MET A 145 17.76 -17.36 -15.34
CA MET A 145 16.79 -17.28 -16.41
C MET A 145 16.80 -18.59 -17.21
N ASN A 146 15.70 -19.33 -17.19
CA ASN A 146 15.51 -20.50 -18.05
C ASN A 146 14.90 -20.06 -19.39
N LYS A 147 15.73 -19.93 -20.42
CA LYS A 147 15.31 -19.46 -21.75
C LYS A 147 14.43 -20.45 -22.53
N GLU A 148 14.36 -21.72 -22.12
CA GLU A 148 13.51 -22.71 -22.77
C GLU A 148 12.05 -22.59 -22.30
N THR A 149 11.87 -22.31 -21.01
CA THR A 149 10.55 -22.24 -20.37
C THR A 149 10.05 -20.81 -20.15
N GLY A 150 10.94 -19.82 -20.21
CA GLY A 150 10.63 -18.43 -19.88
C GLY A 150 10.58 -18.14 -18.39
N VAL A 151 10.99 -19.08 -17.54
CA VAL A 151 10.95 -18.93 -16.08
C VAL A 151 12.19 -18.19 -15.59
N TYR A 152 11.95 -17.09 -14.88
CA TYR A 152 12.95 -16.41 -14.06
C TYR A 152 12.83 -16.89 -12.61
N SER A 153 13.91 -17.46 -12.09
CA SER A 153 13.98 -18.02 -10.74
C SER A 153 14.80 -17.10 -9.85
N TYR A 154 14.34 -16.90 -8.62
CA TYR A 154 14.99 -16.05 -7.62
C TYR A 154 14.87 -16.67 -6.24
N GLU A 155 15.99 -16.78 -5.54
CA GLU A 155 16.07 -17.18 -4.13
C GLU A 155 17.09 -16.30 -3.42
N ALA A 156 16.60 -15.47 -2.50
CA ALA A 156 17.40 -14.53 -1.72
C ALA A 156 17.27 -14.84 -0.23
N THR A 157 18.36 -14.63 0.50
CA THR A 157 18.39 -14.80 1.96
C THR A 157 18.86 -13.51 2.62
N GLY A 158 18.12 -13.09 3.64
CA GLY A 158 18.38 -11.91 4.45
C GLY A 158 18.44 -12.26 5.93
N SER A 159 19.03 -11.36 6.71
CA SER A 159 19.10 -11.45 8.18
C SER A 159 18.00 -10.62 8.82
N ILE A 160 17.53 -11.04 10.00
CA ILE A 160 16.48 -10.36 10.76
C ILE A 160 17.06 -9.85 12.07
N ASP A 161 16.81 -8.58 12.34
CA ASP A 161 16.97 -7.99 13.67
C ASP A 161 15.59 -7.91 14.33
N GLN A 162 15.36 -8.75 15.33
CA GLN A 162 14.07 -8.77 16.04
C GLN A 162 13.86 -7.54 16.92
N ASP A 163 14.93 -6.98 17.47
CA ASP A 163 14.86 -5.83 18.37
C ASP A 163 14.56 -4.56 17.58
N ALA A 164 15.22 -4.38 16.43
CA ALA A 164 14.99 -3.26 15.53
C ALA A 164 13.74 -3.43 14.65
N LYS A 165 13.16 -4.64 14.61
CA LYS A 165 12.09 -5.04 13.68
C LYS A 165 12.44 -4.76 12.22
N THR A 166 13.62 -5.21 11.82
CA THR A 166 14.10 -5.05 10.44
C THR A 166 14.55 -6.36 9.81
N MET A 167 14.53 -6.38 8.47
CA MET A 167 15.11 -7.44 7.64
C MET A 167 16.14 -6.81 6.70
N THR A 168 17.37 -7.30 6.70
CA THR A 168 18.42 -6.81 5.82
C THR A 168 18.77 -7.86 4.77
N PHE A 169 18.63 -7.46 3.51
CA PHE A 169 19.05 -8.23 2.36
C PHE A 169 20.32 -7.60 1.78
N ASP A 170 21.38 -8.40 1.70
CA ASP A 170 22.69 -7.97 1.18
C ASP A 170 22.68 -7.58 -0.31
N GLU A 171 21.70 -8.05 -1.07
CA GLU A 171 21.40 -7.58 -2.42
C GLU A 171 19.90 -7.24 -2.49
N GLY A 172 19.51 -6.25 -3.29
CA GLY A 172 18.13 -5.74 -3.27
C GLY A 172 17.07 -6.77 -3.63
N ILE A 173 15.87 -6.66 -3.04
CA ILE A 173 14.71 -7.46 -3.45
C ILE A 173 14.24 -6.95 -4.82
N THR A 174 14.15 -7.87 -5.78
CA THR A 174 13.69 -7.58 -7.14
C THR A 174 12.74 -8.66 -7.63
N VAL A 175 11.76 -8.28 -8.43
CA VAL A 175 11.01 -9.20 -9.28
C VAL A 175 11.47 -8.93 -10.71
N THR A 176 12.16 -9.92 -11.28
CA THR A 176 12.81 -9.84 -12.60
C THR A 176 13.73 -8.61 -12.73
N ASN A 177 14.08 -8.20 -13.95
CA ASN A 177 14.91 -7.01 -14.18
C ASN A 177 14.09 -5.69 -14.28
N SER A 178 12.84 -5.71 -13.80
CA SER A 178 11.85 -4.67 -14.07
C SER A 178 11.16 -4.10 -12.82
N PHE A 179 11.04 -4.89 -11.76
CA PHE A 179 10.37 -4.47 -10.53
C PHE A 179 11.38 -4.50 -9.37
N PHE A 180 11.67 -3.34 -8.81
CA PHE A 180 12.67 -3.16 -7.77
C PHE A 180 12.00 -2.69 -6.48
N PHE A 181 12.47 -3.21 -5.36
CA PHE A 181 12.05 -2.85 -4.01
C PHE A 181 13.27 -2.34 -3.23
N SER A 182 14.07 -1.45 -3.83
CA SER A 182 15.40 -1.05 -3.34
C SER A 182 15.72 0.41 -3.65
N PHE A 183 16.56 1.05 -2.83
CA PHE A 183 16.94 2.47 -2.98
C PHE A 183 18.43 2.75 -3.21
N GLY A 184 19.25 1.72 -3.47
CA GLY A 184 20.70 1.92 -3.59
C GLY A 184 21.18 2.42 -4.96
N GLU A 185 22.50 2.66 -5.05
CA GLU A 185 23.18 3.20 -6.25
C GLU A 185 22.97 2.32 -7.49
N ASN A 186 22.78 1.01 -7.30
CA ASN A 186 22.41 0.07 -8.34
C ASN A 186 21.25 -0.83 -7.89
N ARG A 187 20.70 -1.57 -8.86
CA ARG A 187 19.49 -2.40 -8.71
C ARG A 187 19.63 -3.55 -7.71
N VAL A 188 20.86 -3.95 -7.38
CA VAL A 188 21.18 -5.06 -6.48
C VAL A 188 21.82 -4.59 -5.17
N SER A 189 21.73 -3.30 -4.85
CA SER A 189 22.33 -2.76 -3.63
C SER A 189 21.69 -3.34 -2.36
N PRO A 190 22.45 -3.46 -1.25
CA PRO A 190 21.88 -3.88 0.03
C PRO A 190 20.77 -2.95 0.49
N ASN A 191 19.71 -3.52 1.09
CA ASN A 191 18.60 -2.75 1.65
C ASN A 191 18.17 -3.34 3.00
N THR A 192 17.72 -2.45 3.88
CA THR A 192 17.11 -2.81 5.15
C THR A 192 15.66 -2.36 5.13
N TYR A 193 14.78 -3.32 5.37
CA TYR A 193 13.33 -3.17 5.37
C TYR A 193 12.85 -3.19 6.82
N HIS A 194 11.81 -2.44 7.12
CA HIS A 194 11.08 -2.59 8.38
C HIS A 194 10.04 -3.68 8.20
N TYR A 195 9.70 -4.38 9.28
CA TYR A 195 8.58 -5.30 9.26
C TYR A 195 7.60 -5.06 10.41
N GLU A 196 6.33 -5.34 10.15
CA GLU A 196 5.26 -5.31 11.13
C GLU A 196 4.41 -6.58 10.99
N LEU A 197 4.14 -7.26 12.10
CA LEU A 197 3.14 -8.32 12.16
C LEU A 197 1.84 -7.70 12.70
N LYS A 198 0.79 -7.72 11.89
CA LYS A 198 -0.50 -7.14 12.23
C LYS A 198 -1.61 -7.92 11.54
N ASP A 199 -2.66 -8.25 12.29
CA ASP A 199 -3.85 -8.93 11.76
C ASP A 199 -3.52 -10.22 10.99
N ASP A 200 -2.62 -11.05 11.54
CA ASP A 200 -2.11 -12.29 10.93
C ASP A 200 -1.35 -12.10 9.60
N MET A 201 -1.02 -10.85 9.23
CA MET A 201 -0.23 -10.51 8.04
C MET A 201 1.10 -9.88 8.42
N LEU A 202 2.14 -10.27 7.69
CA LEU A 202 3.47 -9.70 7.80
C LEU A 202 3.64 -8.65 6.69
N TYR A 203 3.87 -7.41 7.12
CA TYR A 203 4.15 -6.27 6.26
C TYR A 203 5.64 -6.05 6.21
N ILE A 204 6.19 -5.85 5.01
CA ILE A 204 7.60 -5.52 4.81
C ILE A 204 7.66 -4.23 4.02
N THR A 205 8.25 -3.20 4.62
CA THR A 205 8.23 -1.84 4.09
C THR A 205 9.61 -1.26 3.96
N ILE A 206 9.79 -0.43 2.94
CA ILE A 206 10.96 0.44 2.84
C ILE A 206 10.53 1.77 2.23
N ASP A 207 10.95 2.85 2.88
CA ASP A 207 10.72 4.22 2.45
C ASP A 207 12.05 4.85 2.04
N GLY A 208 12.01 5.67 0.99
CA GLY A 208 13.19 6.31 0.45
C GLY A 208 12.85 7.48 -0.46
N LYS A 209 13.87 7.96 -1.17
CA LYS A 209 13.72 9.00 -2.18
C LYS A 209 14.35 8.57 -3.49
N GLY A 210 13.72 8.93 -4.60
CA GLY A 210 14.25 8.73 -5.94
C GLY A 210 15.59 9.46 -6.10
N PRO A 211 16.65 8.81 -6.63
CA PRO A 211 17.98 9.41 -6.69
C PRO A 211 18.08 10.60 -7.66
N LYS A 212 17.16 10.73 -8.62
CA LYS A 212 17.20 11.76 -9.67
C LYS A 212 16.33 12.98 -9.37
N ASP A 213 15.17 12.75 -8.78
CA ASP A 213 14.11 13.75 -8.60
C ASP A 213 13.79 14.02 -7.13
N ASN A 214 14.43 13.28 -6.20
CA ASN A 214 14.24 13.40 -4.76
C ASN A 214 12.77 13.21 -4.33
N LEU A 215 11.96 12.54 -5.17
CA LEU A 215 10.57 12.25 -4.89
C LEU A 215 10.45 11.13 -3.86
N PRO A 216 9.45 11.18 -2.96
CA PRO A 216 9.23 10.10 -2.00
C PRO A 216 8.86 8.82 -2.75
N VAL A 217 9.46 7.70 -2.35
CA VAL A 217 9.12 6.38 -2.87
C VAL A 217 8.91 5.45 -1.70
N HIS A 218 7.85 4.68 -1.78
CA HIS A 218 7.44 3.72 -0.77
C HIS A 218 7.24 2.38 -1.46
N TYR A 219 7.82 1.34 -0.89
CA TYR A 219 7.61 -0.03 -1.29
C TYR A 219 7.10 -0.83 -0.13
N GLU A 220 6.11 -1.68 -0.41
CA GLU A 220 5.50 -2.53 0.60
C GLU A 220 5.11 -3.88 0.00
N LEU A 221 5.34 -4.94 0.79
CA LEU A 221 4.97 -6.31 0.49
C LEU A 221 4.12 -6.85 1.65
N HIS A 222 3.01 -7.52 1.33
CA HIS A 222 2.13 -8.13 2.32
C HIS A 222 2.22 -9.65 2.22
N PHE A 223 2.44 -10.31 3.34
CA PHE A 223 2.59 -11.76 3.40
C PHE A 223 1.55 -12.36 4.35
N LYS A 224 0.88 -13.41 3.91
CA LYS A 224 0.00 -14.24 4.75
C LYS A 224 0.70 -15.55 5.08
N ARG A 225 0.51 -16.09 6.27
CA ARG A 225 1.06 -17.42 6.64
C ARG A 225 0.49 -18.51 5.74
N LYS A 226 1.35 -19.37 5.20
CA LYS A 226 0.92 -20.55 4.43
C LYS A 226 0.17 -21.53 5.31
N GLY A 227 -0.87 -22.13 4.75
CA GLY A 227 -1.74 -23.05 5.49
C GLY A 227 -2.61 -22.36 6.54
N SER A 228 -2.50 -21.03 6.69
CA SER A 228 -3.48 -20.25 7.43
C SER A 228 -4.79 -20.22 6.65
N THR A 229 -5.59 -21.24 6.91
CA THR A 229 -6.98 -21.39 6.44
C THR A 229 -7.94 -20.55 7.26
N THR A 230 -7.46 -19.55 8.01
CA THR A 230 -8.31 -18.54 8.64
C THR A 230 -8.90 -17.63 7.56
N GLN A 231 -9.68 -18.20 6.64
CA GLN A 231 -10.84 -17.51 6.13
C GLN A 231 -11.75 -17.39 7.36
N LYS A 232 -11.68 -16.22 8.00
CA LYS A 232 -12.49 -15.95 9.18
C LYS A 232 -13.93 -15.84 8.69
N ASP A 233 -14.88 -16.40 9.44
CA ASP A 233 -16.28 -16.24 9.10
C ASP A 233 -16.58 -14.75 8.91
N PRO A 234 -17.18 -14.35 7.78
CA PRO A 234 -17.36 -12.94 7.47
C PRO A 234 -18.27 -12.30 8.51
N VAL A 235 -17.82 -11.20 9.11
CA VAL A 235 -18.67 -10.41 10.00
C VAL A 235 -19.81 -9.78 9.20
N PRO A 236 -20.96 -9.44 9.84
CA PRO A 236 -22.04 -8.77 9.15
C PRO A 236 -21.57 -7.49 8.42
N ILE A 237 -22.06 -7.32 7.19
CA ILE A 237 -21.72 -6.15 6.37
C ILE A 237 -22.23 -4.82 6.98
N GLU A 238 -23.35 -4.87 7.70
CA GLU A 238 -23.98 -3.74 8.42
C GLU A 238 -23.03 -3.09 9.43
N GLY A 239 -22.81 -1.78 9.35
CA GLY A 239 -22.01 -1.01 10.31
C GLY A 239 -20.89 -0.19 9.66
N LYS A 240 -19.95 0.29 10.49
CA LYS A 240 -18.85 1.14 10.05
C LYS A 240 -17.61 0.33 9.69
N TRP A 241 -16.99 0.68 8.56
CA TRP A 241 -15.74 0.11 8.08
C TRP A 241 -14.75 1.23 7.81
N GLN A 242 -13.50 1.09 8.26
CA GLN A 242 -12.45 2.09 8.10
C GLN A 242 -11.32 1.53 7.24
N ALA A 243 -10.82 2.30 6.28
CA ALA A 243 -9.71 1.87 5.45
C ALA A 243 -8.48 1.54 6.30
N ILE A 244 -7.89 0.37 6.05
CA ILE A 244 -6.63 -0.04 6.68
C ILE A 244 -5.43 0.34 5.84
N ASP A 245 -5.62 0.36 4.53
CA ASP A 245 -4.68 0.86 3.54
C ASP A 245 -5.46 1.41 2.34
N PHE A 246 -5.24 2.68 2.04
CA PHE A 246 -5.83 3.37 0.89
C PHE A 246 -4.76 3.83 -0.12
N ARG A 247 -3.48 3.63 0.19
CA ARG A 247 -2.36 4.10 -0.63
C ARG A 247 -2.32 3.44 -2.02
N PRO A 248 -2.51 2.11 -2.17
CA PRO A 248 -2.59 1.48 -3.49
C PRO A 248 -3.72 2.04 -4.35
N ALA A 249 -4.88 2.33 -3.74
CA ALA A 249 -6.02 2.93 -4.43
C ALA A 249 -5.68 4.33 -4.98
N LEU A 250 -5.03 5.17 -4.16
CA LEU A 250 -4.55 6.49 -4.57
C LEU A 250 -3.53 6.39 -5.70
N GLN A 251 -2.53 5.50 -5.57
CA GLN A 251 -1.48 5.33 -6.56
C GLN A 251 -2.03 4.90 -7.91
N ARG A 252 -2.86 3.85 -7.95
CA ARG A 252 -3.45 3.37 -9.20
C ARG A 252 -4.37 4.41 -9.83
N SER A 253 -5.18 5.07 -9.01
CA SER A 253 -6.04 6.14 -9.47
C SER A 253 -5.23 7.25 -10.19
N LEU A 254 -4.18 7.74 -9.53
CA LEU A 254 -3.31 8.78 -10.09
C LEU A 254 -2.48 8.26 -11.27
N ALA A 255 -2.13 6.98 -11.27
CA ALA A 255 -1.46 6.33 -12.38
C ALA A 255 -2.34 6.26 -13.63
N TYR A 256 -3.65 6.07 -13.48
CA TYR A 256 -4.62 6.00 -14.58
C TYR A 256 -5.16 7.36 -15.04
N LYS A 257 -5.07 8.41 -14.20
CA LYS A 257 -5.69 9.72 -14.46
C LYS A 257 -5.17 10.44 -15.71
N ASP A 258 -3.90 10.28 -16.06
CA ASP A 258 -3.30 11.02 -17.16
C ASP A 258 -2.53 10.12 -18.13
N PHE A 259 -3.19 9.77 -19.23
CA PHE A 259 -2.61 9.03 -20.34
C PHE A 259 -1.64 9.85 -21.20
N LYS A 260 -1.51 11.17 -20.96
CA LYS A 260 -0.77 12.09 -21.82
C LYS A 260 0.47 12.70 -21.17
N ASN A 261 0.47 12.88 -19.84
CA ASN A 261 1.62 13.45 -19.14
C ASN A 261 2.50 12.41 -18.45
N ASP A 262 3.79 12.52 -18.74
CA ASP A 262 4.87 11.70 -18.18
C ASP A 262 5.45 12.35 -16.90
N ASP A 263 4.65 12.98 -16.03
CA ASP A 263 5.17 13.47 -14.73
C ASP A 263 4.72 12.53 -13.60
N SER A 264 5.65 11.76 -13.04
CA SER A 264 5.42 10.83 -11.94
C SER A 264 5.25 11.53 -10.59
N ALA A 265 5.56 12.83 -10.46
CA ALA A 265 5.59 13.51 -9.18
C ALA A 265 4.26 13.41 -8.42
N ILE A 266 3.13 13.61 -9.09
CA ILE A 266 1.82 13.52 -8.42
C ILE A 266 1.50 12.09 -7.93
N LYS A 267 1.99 11.06 -8.65
CA LYS A 267 1.76 9.64 -8.36
C LYS A 267 2.56 9.18 -7.15
N LEU A 268 3.57 9.95 -6.75
CA LEU A 268 4.43 9.68 -5.61
C LEU A 268 4.13 10.61 -4.43
N ILE A 269 3.97 11.91 -4.70
CA ILE A 269 3.75 12.94 -3.68
C ILE A 269 2.43 12.77 -2.96
N TYR A 270 1.30 12.63 -3.68
CA TYR A 270 0.00 12.60 -3.01
C TYR A 270 -0.27 11.30 -2.26
N PRO A 271 0.11 10.11 -2.76
CA PRO A 271 0.03 8.90 -1.95
C PRO A 271 0.90 8.95 -0.70
N GLU A 272 2.06 9.64 -0.76
CA GLU A 272 2.87 9.87 0.43
C GLU A 272 2.20 10.82 1.42
N ALA A 273 1.78 11.99 0.95
CA ALA A 273 1.13 13.00 1.78
C ALA A 273 -0.22 12.55 2.36
N LEU A 274 -0.82 11.50 1.79
CA LEU A 274 -2.12 10.96 2.19
C LEU A 274 -2.00 9.53 2.76
N LYS A 275 -0.81 9.09 3.18
CA LYS A 275 -0.59 7.75 3.74
C LYS A 275 -1.44 7.45 4.98
N ASP A 276 -1.78 8.49 5.75
CA ASP A 276 -2.62 8.38 6.95
C ASP A 276 -4.12 8.59 6.68
N LEU A 277 -4.51 8.75 5.41
CA LEU A 277 -5.91 8.95 5.03
C LEU A 277 -6.71 7.66 5.28
N LYS A 278 -7.71 7.75 6.17
CA LYS A 278 -8.54 6.62 6.60
C LYS A 278 -10.01 6.86 6.27
N PRO A 279 -10.42 6.81 4.99
CA PRO A 279 -11.82 6.94 4.62
C PRO A 279 -12.63 5.81 5.26
N THR A 280 -13.94 6.03 5.38
CA THR A 280 -14.86 5.08 5.98
C THR A 280 -16.03 4.77 5.06
N LEU A 281 -16.53 3.54 5.15
CA LEU A 281 -17.83 3.13 4.61
C LEU A 281 -18.78 2.98 5.79
N ASN A 282 -19.90 3.70 5.75
CA ASN A 282 -20.99 3.54 6.71
C ASN A 282 -22.13 2.80 6.00
N ILE A 283 -22.39 1.57 6.43
CA ILE A 283 -23.41 0.69 5.82
C ILE A 283 -24.59 0.58 6.78
N THR A 284 -25.78 1.00 6.33
CA THR A 284 -27.04 0.88 7.08
C THR A 284 -28.16 0.35 6.21
N GLY A 285 -28.60 -0.88 6.48
CA GLY A 285 -29.52 -1.62 5.62
C GLY A 285 -28.94 -1.78 4.21
N THR A 286 -29.61 -1.20 3.22
CA THR A 286 -29.14 -1.18 1.82
C THR A 286 -28.42 0.12 1.44
N SER A 287 -28.30 1.07 2.37
CA SER A 287 -27.65 2.36 2.14
C SER A 287 -26.18 2.31 2.52
N VAL A 288 -25.34 2.95 1.71
CA VAL A 288 -23.90 3.07 1.93
C VAL A 288 -23.47 4.52 1.75
N GLU A 289 -22.67 5.03 2.68
CA GLU A 289 -21.99 6.32 2.55
C GLU A 289 -20.46 6.12 2.58
N PHE A 290 -19.75 6.88 1.76
CA PHE A 290 -18.28 6.96 1.78
C PHE A 290 -17.86 8.32 2.34
N ASP A 291 -17.13 8.32 3.43
CA ASP A 291 -16.80 9.52 4.24
C ASP A 291 -15.29 9.62 4.43
N TYR A 292 -14.73 10.82 4.26
CA TYR A 292 -13.37 11.13 4.66
C TYR A 292 -13.19 12.60 5.04
N THR A 293 -12.14 12.85 5.83
CA THR A 293 -11.55 14.18 6.00
C THR A 293 -10.11 14.14 5.52
N VAL A 294 -9.70 15.09 4.70
CA VAL A 294 -8.36 15.16 4.12
C VAL A 294 -7.71 16.52 4.31
N SER A 295 -6.41 16.53 4.62
CA SER A 295 -5.55 17.70 4.48
C SER A 295 -4.65 17.52 3.26
N LEU A 296 -4.49 18.57 2.45
CA LEU A 296 -3.57 18.57 1.31
C LEU A 296 -2.35 19.45 1.55
N THR A 297 -2.17 19.96 2.77
CA THR A 297 -1.06 20.85 3.13
C THR A 297 0.29 20.20 2.83
N GLU A 298 0.48 18.95 3.26
CA GLU A 298 1.72 18.22 3.01
C GLU A 298 1.93 17.97 1.52
N GLY A 299 0.90 17.52 0.80
CA GLY A 299 0.97 17.24 -0.64
C GLY A 299 1.29 18.49 -1.47
N PHE A 300 0.63 19.62 -1.19
CA PHE A 300 0.95 20.89 -1.82
C PHE A 300 2.35 21.38 -1.46
N GLY A 301 2.78 21.16 -0.22
CA GLY A 301 4.13 21.51 0.25
C GLY A 301 5.22 20.70 -0.47
N MET A 302 5.06 19.39 -0.58
CA MET A 302 5.97 18.52 -1.33
C MET A 302 6.01 18.88 -2.83
N PHE A 303 4.85 19.20 -3.41
CA PHE A 303 4.78 19.62 -4.81
C PHE A 303 5.48 20.97 -5.04
N TYR A 304 5.37 21.92 -4.10
CA TYR A 304 6.14 23.15 -4.12
C TYR A 304 7.65 22.88 -4.15
N ASP A 305 8.15 22.00 -3.26
CA ASP A 305 9.57 21.68 -3.19
C ASP A 305 10.06 21.03 -4.49
N TYR A 306 9.25 20.12 -5.07
CA TYR A 306 9.52 19.51 -6.38
C TYR A 306 9.61 20.56 -7.50
N LEU A 307 8.64 21.48 -7.59
CA LEU A 307 8.66 22.55 -8.59
C LEU A 307 9.88 23.45 -8.43
N LYS A 308 10.24 23.80 -7.18
CA LYS A 308 11.39 24.65 -6.87
C LYS A 308 12.72 23.98 -7.20
N GLN A 309 12.83 22.67 -6.98
CA GLN A 309 14.00 21.88 -7.39
C GLN A 309 14.12 21.82 -8.92
N LYS A 310 12.99 21.70 -9.62
CA LYS A 310 12.94 21.61 -11.09
C LYS A 310 13.32 22.92 -11.76
N ASP A 311 12.80 24.05 -11.26
CA ASP A 311 13.09 25.39 -11.77
C ASP A 311 12.76 26.45 -10.72
N ALA A 312 13.76 26.79 -9.89
CA ALA A 312 13.60 27.77 -8.82
C ALA A 312 13.15 29.16 -9.32
N ALA A 313 13.50 29.54 -10.56
CA ALA A 313 13.13 30.84 -11.11
C ALA A 313 11.63 30.94 -11.43
N LYS A 314 10.94 29.81 -11.62
CA LYS A 314 9.49 29.75 -11.85
C LYS A 314 8.67 29.74 -10.57
N VAL A 315 9.29 29.63 -9.40
CA VAL A 315 8.63 29.58 -8.10
C VAL A 315 8.98 30.83 -7.30
N THR A 316 8.20 31.89 -7.51
CA THR A 316 8.46 33.23 -6.92
C THR A 316 7.77 33.45 -5.57
N GLN A 317 6.70 32.71 -5.30
CA GLN A 317 5.95 32.78 -4.05
C GLN A 317 6.58 31.94 -2.94
N THR A 318 6.27 32.27 -1.68
CA THR A 318 6.63 31.44 -0.54
C THR A 318 5.84 30.11 -0.54
N LYS A 319 6.34 29.11 0.20
CA LYS A 319 5.69 27.81 0.32
C LYS A 319 4.29 27.92 0.94
N ASP A 320 4.13 28.75 1.97
CA ASP A 320 2.84 28.94 2.65
C ASP A 320 1.83 29.64 1.74
N GLU A 321 2.25 30.67 0.99
CA GLU A 321 1.41 31.32 -0.02
C GLU A 321 1.01 30.33 -1.12
N TYR A 322 1.91 29.43 -1.54
CA TYR A 322 1.61 28.37 -2.48
C TYR A 322 0.54 27.42 -1.97
N ILE A 323 0.71 26.87 -0.78
CA ILE A 323 -0.24 25.94 -0.17
C ILE A 323 -1.61 26.61 -0.05
N LYS A 324 -1.67 27.84 0.48
CA LYS A 324 -2.92 28.59 0.62
C LYS A 324 -3.59 28.85 -0.73
N ASN A 325 -2.84 29.25 -1.75
CA ASN A 325 -3.38 29.52 -3.08
C ASN A 325 -3.89 28.23 -3.76
N GLN A 326 -3.20 27.10 -3.60
CA GLN A 326 -3.69 25.81 -4.10
C GLN A 326 -4.97 25.38 -3.39
N PHE A 327 -5.04 25.52 -2.07
CA PHE A 327 -6.24 25.18 -1.30
C PHE A 327 -7.44 26.05 -1.70
N ILE A 328 -7.26 27.37 -1.87
CA ILE A 328 -8.32 28.28 -2.34
C ILE A 328 -8.79 27.87 -3.74
N ARG A 329 -7.86 27.57 -4.65
CA ARG A 329 -8.18 27.15 -6.02
C ARG A 329 -8.98 25.85 -6.01
N LEU A 330 -8.53 24.84 -5.28
CA LEU A 330 -9.24 23.57 -5.15
C LEU A 330 -10.64 23.79 -4.56
N SER A 331 -10.75 24.54 -3.47
CA SER A 331 -12.03 24.83 -2.81
C SER A 331 -13.02 25.48 -3.78
N THR A 332 -12.54 26.47 -4.56
CA THR A 332 -13.36 27.15 -5.57
C THR A 332 -13.80 26.18 -6.68
N THR A 333 -12.90 25.31 -7.14
CA THR A 333 -13.22 24.28 -8.14
C THR A 333 -14.28 23.30 -7.62
N LEU A 334 -14.12 22.78 -6.40
CA LEU A 334 -15.06 21.83 -5.81
C LEU A 334 -16.43 22.47 -5.56
N GLN A 335 -16.47 23.71 -5.07
CA GLN A 335 -17.73 24.46 -4.91
C GLN A 335 -18.44 24.70 -6.23
N GLY A 336 -17.70 25.06 -7.29
CA GLY A 336 -18.26 25.24 -8.61
C GLY A 336 -18.84 23.94 -9.17
N ALA A 337 -18.14 22.82 -8.95
CA ALA A 337 -18.50 21.53 -9.48
C ALA A 337 -19.56 20.78 -8.64
N ALA A 338 -19.82 21.19 -7.39
CA ALA A 338 -20.84 20.57 -6.52
C ALA A 338 -22.24 20.50 -7.16
N LYS A 339 -22.55 21.36 -8.13
CA LYS A 339 -23.80 21.31 -8.91
C LYS A 339 -23.92 20.05 -9.78
N ASP A 340 -22.78 19.52 -10.23
CA ASP A 340 -22.69 18.33 -11.07
C ASP A 340 -22.56 17.03 -10.24
N TYR A 341 -22.43 17.16 -8.91
CA TYR A 341 -22.20 16.07 -7.97
C TYR A 341 -23.20 16.13 -6.79
N PRO A 342 -24.51 15.98 -7.03
CA PRO A 342 -25.54 16.16 -6.01
C PRO A 342 -25.48 15.17 -4.84
N ASN A 343 -24.72 14.07 -4.97
CA ASN A 343 -24.56 13.06 -3.93
C ASN A 343 -23.26 13.23 -3.13
N THR A 344 -22.38 14.17 -3.52
CA THR A 344 -21.14 14.47 -2.82
C THR A 344 -21.21 15.83 -2.14
N THR A 345 -21.02 15.87 -0.83
CA THR A 345 -20.91 17.11 -0.06
C THR A 345 -19.45 17.45 0.24
N TYR A 346 -19.10 18.74 0.25
CA TYR A 346 -17.78 19.23 0.66
C TYR A 346 -17.93 20.31 1.74
N GLU A 347 -17.25 20.11 2.87
CA GLU A 347 -17.15 21.06 3.96
C GLU A 347 -15.69 21.52 4.07
N PHE A 348 -15.46 22.84 4.01
CA PHE A 348 -14.12 23.42 3.91
C PHE A 348 -13.72 24.08 5.23
N ASP A 349 -12.66 23.56 5.85
CA ASP A 349 -11.96 24.23 6.94
C ASP A 349 -10.74 24.96 6.37
N LYS A 350 -10.88 26.28 6.20
CA LYS A 350 -9.85 27.14 5.62
C LYS A 350 -8.70 27.43 6.58
N ASP A 351 -8.92 27.28 7.88
CA ASP A 351 -7.89 27.57 8.88
C ASP A 351 -6.91 26.40 8.97
N ASN A 352 -7.42 25.17 8.84
CA ASN A 352 -6.60 23.96 8.86
C ASN A 352 -6.30 23.37 7.46
N ASN A 353 -6.76 24.02 6.38
CA ASN A 353 -6.68 23.52 5.01
C ASN A 353 -7.19 22.07 4.87
N THR A 354 -8.30 21.76 5.54
CA THR A 354 -8.91 20.44 5.47
C THR A 354 -10.26 20.48 4.76
N ILE A 355 -10.61 19.35 4.15
CA ILE A 355 -11.89 19.16 3.47
C ILE A 355 -12.51 17.89 4.01
N HIS A 356 -13.67 18.01 4.63
CA HIS A 356 -14.53 16.88 4.95
C HIS A 356 -15.48 16.64 3.78
N SER A 357 -15.65 15.38 3.38
CA SER A 357 -16.46 15.02 2.23
C SER A 357 -17.21 13.73 2.47
N VAL A 358 -18.47 13.71 2.03
CA VAL A 358 -19.36 12.55 2.14
C VAL A 358 -20.01 12.31 0.78
N LEU A 359 -19.79 11.11 0.23
CA LEU A 359 -20.52 10.58 -0.91
C LEU A 359 -21.65 9.69 -0.41
N LYS A 360 -22.89 10.10 -0.70
CA LYS A 360 -24.12 9.50 -0.18
C LYS A 360 -24.81 8.62 -1.21
N ASN A 361 -25.88 7.96 -0.76
CA ASN A 361 -26.82 7.21 -1.58
C ASN A 361 -26.18 6.02 -2.32
N GLY A 362 -25.08 5.48 -1.80
CA GLY A 362 -24.58 4.18 -2.23
C GLY A 362 -25.60 3.09 -1.93
N LYS A 363 -25.72 2.11 -2.81
CA LYS A 363 -26.70 1.02 -2.72
C LYS A 363 -25.99 -0.31 -2.63
N LEU A 364 -26.18 -1.00 -1.51
CA LEU A 364 -25.68 -2.35 -1.29
C LEU A 364 -26.60 -3.38 -1.94
N ASP A 365 -26.02 -4.28 -2.71
CA ASP A 365 -26.65 -5.49 -3.24
C ASP A 365 -25.88 -6.70 -2.73
N THR A 366 -26.45 -7.40 -1.74
CA THR A 366 -25.85 -8.59 -1.14
C THR A 366 -25.96 -9.82 -2.02
N ALA A 367 -26.93 -9.88 -2.93
CA ALA A 367 -27.10 -11.01 -3.84
C ALA A 367 -26.00 -11.03 -4.91
N ASN A 368 -25.63 -9.85 -5.41
CA ASN A 368 -24.59 -9.70 -6.43
C ASN A 368 -23.21 -9.34 -5.85
N GLN A 369 -23.11 -9.18 -4.53
CA GLN A 369 -21.91 -8.71 -3.83
C GLN A 369 -21.35 -7.41 -4.44
N THR A 370 -22.22 -6.42 -4.61
CA THR A 370 -21.85 -5.11 -5.15
C THR A 370 -22.32 -3.97 -4.28
N ILE A 371 -21.62 -2.84 -4.41
CA ILE A 371 -22.06 -1.53 -3.93
C ILE A 371 -22.06 -0.59 -5.13
N VAL A 372 -23.20 0.05 -5.41
CA VAL A 372 -23.35 1.00 -6.50
C VAL A 372 -23.44 2.40 -5.92
N PHE A 373 -22.50 3.28 -6.26
CA PHE A 373 -22.60 4.69 -5.93
C PHE A 373 -23.07 5.50 -7.13
N PRO A 374 -23.92 6.52 -6.94
CA PRO A 374 -24.39 7.38 -8.04
C PRO A 374 -23.28 8.26 -8.64
N GLU A 375 -22.18 8.43 -7.91
CA GLU A 375 -20.95 9.11 -8.32
C GLU A 375 -19.76 8.22 -7.93
N ALA A 376 -18.65 8.30 -8.66
CA ALA A 376 -17.47 7.49 -8.34
C ALA A 376 -16.84 7.92 -7.00
N ILE A 377 -16.42 6.94 -6.19
CA ILE A 377 -15.62 7.18 -4.99
C ILE A 377 -14.39 7.98 -5.39
N ASN A 378 -14.15 9.09 -4.69
CA ASN A 378 -13.03 9.96 -4.99
C ASN A 378 -12.55 10.68 -3.73
N ILE A 379 -11.29 11.13 -3.77
CA ILE A 379 -10.69 12.04 -2.79
C ILE A 379 -10.50 13.38 -3.50
N VAL A 380 -11.41 14.31 -3.21
CA VAL A 380 -11.43 15.72 -3.69
C VAL A 380 -11.20 15.85 -5.20
N GLN A 381 -11.73 14.89 -5.98
CA GLN A 381 -11.54 14.75 -7.43
C GLN A 381 -10.06 14.67 -7.88
N LEU A 382 -9.13 14.54 -6.92
CA LEU A 382 -7.72 14.32 -7.16
C LEU A 382 -7.48 12.85 -7.52
N ALA A 383 -7.91 11.95 -6.64
CA ALA A 383 -7.90 10.51 -6.88
C ALA A 383 -9.34 10.01 -6.99
N ILE A 384 -9.66 9.29 -8.06
CA ILE A 384 -10.94 8.68 -8.36
C ILE A 384 -10.75 7.16 -8.40
N MET A 385 -11.55 6.41 -7.65
CA MET A 385 -11.58 4.95 -7.68
C MET A 385 -12.35 4.45 -8.91
N SER A 386 -12.00 4.97 -10.09
CA SER A 386 -12.60 4.65 -11.39
C SER A 386 -11.72 5.25 -12.48
N ILE A 387 -11.65 4.61 -13.64
CA ILE A 387 -11.10 5.22 -14.87
C ILE A 387 -12.16 6.05 -15.61
N GLY A 388 -13.43 5.96 -15.18
CA GLY A 388 -14.52 6.79 -15.66
C GLY A 388 -14.60 8.15 -14.94
N PRO A 389 -15.42 9.08 -15.46
CA PRO A 389 -15.61 10.39 -14.82
C PRO A 389 -16.37 10.28 -13.49
N VAL A 390 -16.14 11.23 -12.58
CA VAL A 390 -16.69 11.24 -11.21
C VAL A 390 -18.22 11.25 -11.19
N ASN A 391 -18.86 11.99 -12.09
CA ASN A 391 -20.32 12.16 -12.15
C ASN A 391 -21.07 10.96 -12.77
N LYS A 392 -20.47 9.78 -12.75
CA LYS A 392 -21.09 8.56 -13.27
C LYS A 392 -21.31 7.56 -12.17
N GLU A 393 -22.49 6.95 -12.23
CA GLU A 393 -22.80 5.78 -11.42
C GLU A 393 -21.72 4.73 -11.64
N THR A 394 -21.21 4.21 -10.53
CA THR A 394 -20.07 3.29 -10.54
C THR A 394 -20.35 2.13 -9.60
N THR A 395 -20.21 0.92 -10.13
CA THR A 395 -20.42 -0.33 -9.42
C THR A 395 -19.09 -0.91 -8.96
N TYR A 396 -19.00 -1.19 -7.67
CA TYR A 396 -17.87 -1.86 -7.03
C TYR A 396 -18.28 -3.26 -6.62
N LYS A 397 -17.44 -4.25 -6.90
CA LYS A 397 -17.57 -5.57 -6.26
C LYS A 397 -17.01 -5.49 -4.85
N TYR A 398 -17.57 -6.24 -3.93
CA TYR A 398 -16.98 -6.39 -2.61
C TYR A 398 -16.81 -7.86 -2.23
N SER A 399 -15.83 -8.12 -1.37
CA SER A 399 -15.67 -9.37 -0.64
C SER A 399 -15.41 -9.09 0.83
N ILE A 400 -15.72 -10.06 1.69
CA ILE A 400 -15.44 -10.00 3.13
C ILE A 400 -14.65 -11.26 3.50
N ASP A 401 -13.49 -11.07 4.12
CA ASP A 401 -12.71 -12.12 4.79
C ASP A 401 -12.57 -11.71 6.26
N GLY A 402 -13.29 -12.41 7.16
CA GLY A 402 -13.41 -12.00 8.55
C GLY A 402 -13.97 -10.60 8.73
N ASP A 403 -13.16 -9.73 9.30
CA ASP A 403 -13.44 -8.32 9.55
C ASP A 403 -12.80 -7.38 8.51
N ILE A 404 -12.34 -7.91 7.38
CA ILE A 404 -11.78 -7.14 6.25
C ILE A 404 -12.74 -7.17 5.07
N LEU A 405 -13.25 -6.00 4.70
CA LEU A 405 -14.01 -5.75 3.49
C LEU A 405 -13.08 -5.19 2.41
N THR A 406 -13.04 -5.84 1.25
CA THR A 406 -12.30 -5.34 0.08
C THR A 406 -13.31 -4.82 -0.95
N LEU A 407 -13.18 -3.55 -1.34
CA LEU A 407 -13.85 -3.03 -2.54
C LEU A 407 -12.91 -3.15 -3.73
N THR A 408 -13.41 -3.67 -4.85
CA THR A 408 -12.67 -3.80 -6.10
C THR A 408 -13.52 -3.29 -7.26
N ILE A 409 -12.89 -2.51 -8.14
CA ILE A 409 -13.44 -2.15 -9.43
C ILE A 409 -12.50 -2.62 -10.53
N GLU A 410 -13.06 -3.33 -11.50
CA GLU A 410 -12.40 -3.69 -12.75
C GLU A 410 -13.13 -3.02 -13.91
N GLN A 411 -12.41 -2.25 -14.72
CA GLN A 411 -13.01 -1.49 -15.82
C GLN A 411 -12.22 -1.69 -17.12
N ARG A 412 -12.97 -1.96 -18.20
CA ARG A 412 -12.43 -2.07 -19.56
C ARG A 412 -12.25 -0.68 -20.17
N ASP A 413 -11.02 -0.34 -20.54
CA ASP A 413 -10.76 0.74 -21.47
C ASP A 413 -10.84 0.19 -22.90
N GLY A 414 -12.01 0.32 -23.52
CA GLY A 414 -12.25 -0.17 -24.88
C GLY A 414 -11.39 0.52 -25.93
N LYS A 415 -10.97 1.78 -25.69
CA LYS A 415 -10.13 2.53 -26.62
C LYS A 415 -8.70 1.98 -26.65
N ASN A 416 -8.18 1.60 -25.49
CA ASN A 416 -6.81 1.12 -25.35
C ASN A 416 -6.71 -0.42 -25.24
N ASN A 417 -7.85 -1.11 -25.28
CA ASN A 417 -7.97 -2.56 -25.20
C ASN A 417 -7.29 -3.15 -23.94
N LEU A 418 -7.47 -2.50 -22.79
CA LEU A 418 -6.87 -2.90 -21.51
C LEU A 418 -7.89 -2.92 -20.37
N ASN A 419 -7.57 -3.67 -19.32
CA ASN A 419 -8.32 -3.67 -18.07
C ASN A 419 -7.56 -2.85 -17.04
N SER A 420 -8.30 -2.05 -16.28
CA SER A 420 -7.81 -1.38 -15.08
C SER A 420 -8.41 -2.07 -13.86
N VAL A 421 -7.65 -2.12 -12.77
CA VAL A 421 -8.12 -2.63 -11.48
C VAL A 421 -7.79 -1.59 -10.43
N ILE A 422 -8.73 -1.27 -9.55
CA ILE A 422 -8.47 -0.48 -8.35
C ILE A 422 -9.18 -1.17 -7.19
N SER A 423 -8.45 -1.40 -6.11
CA SER A 423 -8.99 -1.95 -4.86
C SER A 423 -8.64 -1.09 -3.67
N ALA A 424 -9.48 -1.16 -2.64
CA ALA A 424 -9.28 -0.56 -1.32
C ALA A 424 -9.80 -1.51 -0.24
N LYS A 425 -9.08 -1.61 0.88
CA LYS A 425 -9.41 -2.51 2.00
C LYS A 425 -9.84 -1.74 3.23
N PHE A 426 -10.91 -2.21 3.86
CA PHE A 426 -11.52 -1.61 5.05
C PHE A 426 -11.65 -2.66 6.14
N LYS A 427 -11.31 -2.32 7.37
CA LYS A 427 -11.53 -3.14 8.55
C LYS A 427 -12.80 -2.71 9.27
N LYS A 428 -13.54 -3.68 9.80
CA LYS A 428 -14.72 -3.42 10.62
C LYS A 428 -14.32 -2.62 11.85
N VAL A 429 -15.01 -1.51 12.08
CA VAL A 429 -14.91 -0.80 13.37
C VAL A 429 -15.84 -1.54 14.33
N SER A 430 -15.28 -2.11 15.39
CA SER A 430 -16.08 -2.70 16.46
C SER A 430 -17.02 -1.62 17.01
N ASP A 431 -18.32 -1.87 16.99
CA ASP A 431 -19.25 -1.06 17.76
C ASP A 431 -18.79 -1.17 19.22
N ALA A 432 -18.45 -0.03 19.83
CA ALA A 432 -18.12 -0.02 21.26
C ALA A 432 -19.31 -0.66 21.97
N THR A 433 -19.09 -1.86 22.51
CA THR A 433 -20.12 -2.58 23.23
C THR A 433 -20.50 -1.68 24.39
N SER A 434 -21.70 -1.12 24.33
CA SER A 434 -22.37 -0.55 25.48
C SER A 434 -22.64 -1.70 26.44
N ASN A 435 -21.64 -2.04 27.24
CA ASN A 435 -21.78 -2.88 28.43
C ASN A 435 -22.34 -2.08 29.59
#